data_AF-A0A831RMU8-F1
#
_entry.id   AF-A0A831RMU8-F1
#
_cell.length_a   1.000
_cell.length_b   1.000
_cell.length_c   1.000
_cell.angle_alpha   90.00
_cell.angle_beta   90.00
_cell.angle_gamma   90.00
#
_symmetry.space_group_name_H-M   'P 1'
#
loop_
_entity.id
_entity.type
_entity.pdbx_description
1 polymer ?
#
loop_
_entity_poly.entity_id
_entity_poly.type
_entity_poly.pdbx_seq_one_letter_code
_entity_poly.pdbx_strand_id
1 'polypeptide(L)' 'MTAASSDRPLQGSELEGPSRDFASYCEAEFERRRNADEPFDEAAYREAMEMTLRRLRALEEEGYA' A
#
# COMPACT_ATOMS: atom_id res chain seq x y z
N MET A 1 -18.21 10.99 19.40
CA MET A 1 -16.98 10.33 19.89
C MET A 1 -16.97 8.96 19.26
N THR A 2 -16.13 8.64 18.28
CA THR A 2 -14.66 8.56 18.36
C THR A 2 -14.04 8.83 16.99
N ALA A 3 -12.92 9.54 16.96
CA ALA A 3 -12.13 9.78 15.77
C ALA A 3 -11.67 8.44 15.18
N ALA A 4 -11.96 8.19 13.90
CA ALA A 4 -11.23 7.21 13.13
C ALA A 4 -9.81 7.78 12.94
N SER A 5 -8.92 7.44 13.87
CA SER A 5 -7.48 7.61 13.70
C SER A 5 -7.03 6.65 12.60
N SER A 6 -7.30 6.97 11.33
CA SER A 6 -6.58 6.37 10.22
C SER A 6 -5.26 7.10 10.11
N ASP A 7 -4.32 6.66 10.94
CA ASP A 7 -2.90 6.76 10.65
C ASP A 7 -2.71 6.09 9.28
N ARG A 8 -2.74 6.87 8.20
CA ARG A 8 -2.53 6.37 6.83
C ARG A 8 -1.02 6.24 6.67
N PRO A 9 -0.42 5.03 6.69
CA PRO A 9 1.03 4.93 6.83
C PRO A 9 1.83 5.40 5.60
N LEU A 10 1.17 5.89 4.54
CA LEU A 10 1.81 6.14 3.25
C LEU A 10 1.38 7.46 2.57
N GLN A 11 0.66 8.36 3.25
CA GLN A 11 0.40 9.70 2.72
C GLN A 11 1.68 10.57 2.76
N GLY A 12 2.54 10.36 1.77
CA GLY A 12 3.78 11.10 1.57
C GLY A 12 4.82 10.21 0.91
N SER A 13 4.51 9.67 -0.27
CA SER A 13 5.38 8.71 -0.95
C SER A 13 6.69 9.36 -1.40
N GLU A 14 7.80 8.93 -0.80
CA GLU A 14 9.13 9.00 -1.42
C GLU A 14 9.20 8.19 -2.73
N LEU A 15 8.18 7.36 -3.00
CA LEU A 15 8.05 6.62 -4.25
C LEU A 15 7.62 7.53 -5.40
N GLU A 16 8.24 7.31 -6.56
CA GLU A 16 7.96 8.06 -7.79
C GLU A 16 7.47 7.15 -8.91
N GLY A 17 6.95 7.76 -9.98
CA GLY A 17 6.59 7.06 -11.22
C GLY A 17 5.73 5.79 -11.01
N PRO A 18 6.09 4.67 -11.66
CA PRO A 18 5.33 3.42 -11.59
C PRO A 18 5.16 2.85 -10.18
N SER A 19 6.13 3.05 -9.28
CA SER A 19 6.02 2.56 -7.89
C SER A 19 4.92 3.28 -7.12
N ARG A 20 4.75 4.58 -7.37
CA ARG A 20 3.65 5.38 -6.80
C ARG A 20 2.29 4.90 -7.33
N ASP A 21 2.20 4.62 -8.62
CA ASP A 21 0.97 4.11 -9.24
C ASP A 21 0.61 2.72 -8.68
N PHE A 22 1.61 1.87 -8.48
CA PHE A 22 1.44 0.56 -7.86
C PHE A 22 0.95 0.68 -6.41
N ALA A 23 1.54 1.56 -5.60
CA ALA A 23 1.07 1.82 -4.24
C ALA A 23 -0.40 2.28 -4.22
N SER A 24 -0.75 3.21 -5.11
CA SER A 24 -2.11 3.72 -5.23
C SER A 24 -3.10 2.63 -5.64
N TYR A 25 -2.69 1.74 -6.55
CA TYR A 25 -3.48 0.56 -6.93
C TYR A 25 -3.70 -0.37 -5.73
N CYS A 26 -2.66 -0.70 -4.96
CA CYS A 26 -2.79 -1.58 -3.80
C CYS A 26 -3.76 -1.05 -2.75
N GLU A 27 -3.76 0.26 -2.49
CA GLU A 27 -4.74 0.88 -1.59
C GLU A 27 -6.18 0.75 -2.12
N ALA A 28 -6.39 1.04 -3.40
CA ALA A 28 -7.71 0.90 -4.03
C ALA A 28 -8.20 -0.56 -4.06
N GLU A 29 -7.30 -1.49 -4.34
CA GLU A 29 -7.55 -2.94 -4.36
C GLU A 29 -7.89 -3.47 -2.96
N PHE A 30 -7.17 -3.01 -1.93
CA PHE A 30 -7.46 -3.35 -0.54
C PHE A 30 -8.89 -2.95 -0.19
N GLU A 31 -9.30 -1.71 -0.49
CA GLU A 31 -10.66 -1.26 -0.23
C GLU A 31 -11.69 -2.03 -1.06
N ARG A 32 -11.40 -2.39 -2.31
CA ARG A 32 -12.31 -3.22 -3.12
C ARG A 32 -12.54 -4.58 -2.49
N ARG A 33 -11.46 -5.26 -2.06
CA ARG A 33 -11.54 -6.61 -1.47
C ARG A 33 -12.18 -6.61 -0.09
N ARG A 34 -11.86 -5.61 0.73
CA ARG A 34 -12.46 -5.42 2.06
C ARG A 34 -13.97 -5.21 2.01
N ASN A 35 -14.46 -4.59 0.94
CA ASN A 35 -15.89 -4.34 0.73
C ASN A 35 -16.57 -5.41 -0.16
N ALA A 36 -15.90 -6.52 -0.47
CA ALA A 36 -16.48 -7.64 -1.20
C ALA A 36 -17.08 -8.67 -0.23
N ASP A 37 -18.11 -9.40 -0.66
CA ASP A 37 -18.71 -10.50 0.10
C ASP A 37 -17.88 -11.81 -0.01
N GLU A 38 -16.55 -11.68 -0.03
CA GLU A 38 -15.61 -12.80 -0.16
C GLU A 38 -14.61 -12.81 1.01
N PRO A 39 -14.14 -13.99 1.47
CA PRO A 39 -13.08 -14.06 2.48
C PRO A 39 -11.82 -13.31 2.03
N PHE A 40 -11.36 -12.37 2.85
CA PHE A 40 -10.17 -11.57 2.58
C PHE A 40 -9.28 -11.49 3.82
N ASP A 41 -8.03 -11.95 3.70
CA ASP A 41 -7.02 -11.79 4.74
C ASP A 41 -6.38 -10.40 4.64
N GLU A 42 -7.01 -9.43 5.32
CA GLU A 42 -6.55 -8.04 5.36
C GLU A 42 -5.11 -7.91 5.90
N ALA A 43 -4.72 -8.75 6.86
CA ALA A 43 -3.42 -8.68 7.50
C ALA A 43 -2.31 -9.15 6.55
N ALA A 44 -2.51 -10.31 5.92
CA ALA A 44 -1.56 -10.84 4.94
C ALA A 44 -1.41 -9.91 3.73
N TYR A 45 -2.50 -9.27 3.29
CA TYR A 45 -2.44 -8.29 2.19
C TYR A 45 -1.59 -7.08 2.56
N ARG A 46 -1.83 -6.49 3.74
CA ARG A 46 -1.07 -5.31 4.21
C ARG A 46 0.41 -5.63 4.37
N GLU A 47 0.74 -6.78 4.98
CA GLU A 47 2.12 -7.22 5.13
C GLU A 47 2.83 -7.35 3.77
N ALA A 48 2.19 -8.02 2.79
CA ALA A 48 2.74 -8.17 1.46
C ALA A 48 2.93 -6.82 0.74
N MET A 49 1.96 -5.90 0.88
CA MET A 49 2.04 -4.55 0.33
C MET A 49 3.23 -3.80 0.94
N GLU A 50 3.35 -3.77 2.26
CA GLU A 50 4.45 -3.08 2.97
C GLU A 50 5.83 -3.62 2.58
N MET A 51 5.98 -4.95 2.51
CA MET A 51 7.22 -5.58 2.05
C MET A 51 7.59 -5.15 0.62
N THR A 52 6.59 -5.10 -0.27
CA THR A 52 6.79 -4.73 -1.68
C THR A 52 7.18 -3.27 -1.81
N LEU A 53 6.47 -2.36 -1.14
CA LEU A 53 6.75 -0.92 -1.19
C LEU A 53 8.11 -0.59 -0.60
N ARG A 54 8.51 -1.28 0.47
CA ARG A 54 9.87 -1.17 1.01
C ARG A 54 10.93 -1.60 0.00
N ARG A 55 10.70 -2.66 -0.77
CA ARG A 55 11.65 -3.10 -1.81
C ARG A 55 11.69 -2.13 -2.99
N LEU A 56 10.55 -1.60 -3.42
CA LEU A 56 10.48 -0.59 -4.48
C LEU A 56 11.28 0.66 -4.11
N ARG A 57 11.11 1.17 -2.89
CA ARG A 57 11.90 2.32 -2.42
C ARG A 57 13.40 2.07 -2.49
N ALA A 58 13.85 0.90 -2.00
CA ALA A 58 15.26 0.53 -2.06
C ALA A 58 15.77 0.46 -3.51
N LEU A 59 14.96 -0.03 -4.45
CA LEU A 59 15.33 -0.08 -5.86
C LEU A 59 15.43 1.31 -6.50
N GLU A 60 14.54 2.24 -6.14
CA GLU A 60 14.60 3.63 -6.62
C GLU A 60 15.84 4.35 -6.08
N GLU A 61 16.15 4.18 -4.79
CA GLU A 61 17.37 4.69 -4.17
C GLU A 61 18.64 4.12 -4.83
N GLU A 62 18.59 2.87 -5.28
CA GLU A 62 19.65 2.20 -6.04
C GLU A 62 19.67 2.58 -7.55
N GLY A 63 18.65 3.30 -8.05
CA GLY A 63 18.52 3.72 -9.46
C GLY A 63 18.02 2.63 -10.42
N TYR A 64 17.34 1.60 -9.91
CA TYR A 64 16.79 0.47 -10.68
C TYR A 64 15.29 0.55 -10.93
N ALA A 65 14.58 1.47 -10.27
CA ALA A 65 13.14 1.67 -10.38
C ALA A 65 12.82 3.16 -10.56
#